data_AF-A0A350XKN7-F1
#
_entry.id   AF-A0A350XKN7-F1
#
_cell.length_a   1.000
_cell.length_b   1.000
_cell.length_c   1.000
_cell.angle_alpha   90.00
_cell.angle_beta   90.00
_cell.angle_gamma   90.00
#
_symmetry.space_group_name_H-M   'P 1'
#
loop_
_entity.id
_entity.type
_entity.pdbx_description
1 polymer ?
#
loop_
_entity_poly.entity_id
_entity_poly.type
_entity_poly.pdbx_seq_one_letter_code
_entity_poly.pdbx_strand_id
1 'polypeptide(L)'
;MTNFGFGWGTVLSFPPQMVYAQTVGFVPGGGDTLPSVIPGLDTLPVRTGDYESVRVVIYGSAYGVQYTIRWLYTLNFAQVSEWSFIMPVPNGDGEYMSIVTKRIPLGRTS
;
A
#
# COMPACT_ATOMS: atom_id res chain seq x y z
N MET A 1 -7.72 -46.80 -19.41
CA MET A 1 -7.01 -46.88 -20.72
C MET A 1 -7.72 -45.88 -21.62
N THR A 2 -7.13 -44.81 -22.16
CA THR A 2 -5.71 -44.46 -22.33
C THR A 2 -5.58 -42.93 -22.35
N ASN A 3 -4.40 -42.52 -21.91
CA ASN A 3 -3.89 -41.18 -21.69
C ASN A 3 -2.97 -40.79 -22.86
N PHE A 4 -2.90 -39.49 -23.18
CA PHE A 4 -1.74 -38.76 -23.73
C PHE A 4 -2.03 -37.26 -23.44
N GLY A 5 -1.35 -36.51 -22.55
CA GLY A 5 0.09 -36.28 -22.41
C GLY A 5 0.54 -35.41 -23.59
N PHE A 6 0.96 -34.14 -23.49
CA PHE A 6 2.03 -33.48 -22.70
C PHE A 6 1.66 -31.98 -22.57
N GLY A 7 1.93 -31.18 -21.54
CA GLY A 7 2.97 -31.18 -20.51
C GLY A 7 3.84 -29.93 -20.67
N TRP A 8 3.48 -28.80 -20.05
CA TRP A 8 4.40 -27.76 -19.55
C TRP A 8 3.77 -27.02 -18.37
N GLY A 9 4.54 -26.89 -17.29
CA GLY A 9 4.08 -26.56 -15.95
C GLY A 9 3.52 -25.15 -15.79
N THR A 10 2.46 -25.09 -14.99
CA THR A 10 1.95 -23.88 -14.35
C THR A 10 2.99 -23.32 -13.40
N VAL A 11 3.78 -22.35 -13.86
CA VAL A 11 4.44 -21.40 -12.96
C VAL A 11 3.41 -20.33 -12.63
N LEU A 12 2.68 -20.54 -11.54
CA LEU A 12 2.02 -19.44 -10.84
C LEU A 12 3.13 -18.48 -10.43
N SER A 13 3.25 -17.34 -11.13
CA SER A 13 4.08 -16.24 -10.67
C SER A 13 3.44 -15.71 -9.40
N PHE A 14 3.96 -16.16 -8.27
CA PHE A 14 3.58 -15.68 -6.95
C PHE A 14 3.81 -14.16 -6.92
N PRO A 15 2.89 -13.34 -6.37
CA PRO A 15 3.25 -11.99 -5.98
C PRO A 15 4.44 -12.07 -5.00
N PRO A 16 5.36 -11.08 -4.99
CA PRO A 16 6.48 -11.09 -4.05
C PRO A 16 5.95 -11.37 -2.65
N GLN A 17 6.50 -12.42 -2.05
CA GLN A 17 6.08 -12.94 -0.75
C GLN A 17 6.08 -11.77 0.23
N MET A 18 4.91 -11.32 0.68
CA MET A 18 4.85 -10.56 1.91
C MET A 18 5.47 -11.47 2.96
N VAL A 19 6.57 -11.03 3.55
CA VAL A 19 7.19 -11.68 4.70
C VAL A 19 6.13 -11.72 5.79
N TYR A 20 5.43 -12.84 5.87
CA TYR A 20 4.60 -13.17 7.00
C TYR A 20 5.59 -13.33 8.14
N ALA A 21 5.72 -12.30 8.98
CA ALA A 21 6.38 -12.45 10.26
C ALA A 21 5.69 -13.64 10.93
N GLN A 22 6.47 -14.70 11.09
CA GLN A 22 6.00 -15.98 11.58
C GLN A 22 5.27 -15.68 12.90
N THR A 23 3.97 -15.91 12.93
CA THR A 23 3.25 -16.02 14.19
C THR A 23 3.75 -17.33 14.80
N VAL A 24 4.89 -17.24 15.47
CA VAL A 24 5.43 -18.31 16.30
C VAL A 24 4.38 -18.52 17.39
N GLY A 25 3.72 -19.68 17.36
CA GLY A 25 2.66 -20.02 18.30
C GLY A 25 3.15 -19.80 19.72
N PHE A 26 2.60 -18.79 20.39
CA PHE A 26 2.98 -18.47 21.76
C PHE A 26 2.17 -19.37 22.69
N VAL A 27 2.79 -20.47 23.13
CA VAL A 27 2.30 -21.28 24.25
C VAL A 27 3.13 -20.88 25.47
N PRO A 28 2.58 -20.17 26.47
CA PRO A 28 3.34 -19.82 27.66
C PRO A 28 3.42 -21.04 28.60
N GLY A 29 4.57 -21.68 28.65
CA GLY A 29 4.95 -22.59 29.74
C GLY A 29 5.69 -21.78 30.81
N GLY A 30 5.23 -21.85 32.06
CA GLY A 30 5.68 -20.96 33.15
C GLY A 30 7.21 -20.98 33.37
N GLY A 31 7.85 -19.83 33.15
CA GLY A 31 9.28 -19.63 33.39
C GLY A 31 9.94 -18.51 32.58
N ASP A 32 9.27 -17.96 31.57
CA ASP A 32 9.94 -17.15 30.56
C ASP A 32 9.79 -15.64 30.84
N THR A 33 10.85 -15.01 31.31
CA THR A 33 10.97 -13.55 31.33
C THR A 33 10.95 -13.02 29.90
N LEU A 34 9.98 -12.16 29.58
CA LEU A 34 9.94 -11.41 28.32
C LEU A 34 11.30 -10.72 28.09
N PRO A 35 11.96 -10.87 26.92
CA PRO A 35 13.08 -9.99 26.59
C PRO A 35 12.52 -8.57 26.45
N SER A 36 12.88 -7.67 27.36
CA SER A 36 12.42 -6.27 27.37
C SER A 36 13.04 -5.42 26.24
N VAL A 37 13.84 -6.03 25.36
CA VAL A 37 14.56 -5.35 24.29
C VAL A 37 14.49 -6.23 23.05
N ILE A 38 13.76 -5.77 22.04
CA ILE A 38 13.88 -6.30 20.68
C ILE A 38 15.10 -5.60 20.06
N PRO A 39 16.24 -6.29 19.84
CA PRO A 39 17.39 -5.67 19.21
C PRO A 39 17.02 -5.33 17.77
N GLY A 40 16.97 -4.04 17.45
CA GLY A 40 16.66 -3.56 16.09
C GLY A 40 15.49 -2.57 15.99
N LEU A 41 14.77 -2.29 17.08
CA LEU A 41 13.77 -1.21 17.08
C LEU A 41 14.43 0.18 16.88
N ASP A 42 15.67 0.34 17.35
CA ASP A 42 16.46 1.58 17.25
C ASP A 42 17.05 1.82 15.85
N THR A 43 16.97 0.83 14.96
CA THR A 43 17.43 0.90 13.56
C THR A 43 16.31 1.15 12.56
N LEU A 44 15.06 1.31 13.01
CA LEU A 44 14.06 1.89 12.14
C LEU A 44 14.50 3.32 11.81
N PRO A 45 14.54 3.73 10.53
CA PRO A 45 14.84 5.12 10.21
C PRO A 45 13.85 5.97 11.01
N VAL A 46 14.39 6.87 11.85
CA VAL A 46 13.62 7.90 12.54
C VAL A 46 12.64 8.41 11.50
N ARG A 47 11.34 8.23 11.75
CA ARG A 47 10.30 8.72 10.85
C ARG A 47 10.39 10.23 10.96
N THR A 48 11.24 10.84 10.15
CA THR A 48 11.55 12.27 10.21
C THR A 48 10.23 12.99 10.07
N GLY A 49 9.80 13.60 11.17
CA GLY A 49 8.54 14.32 11.32
C GLY A 49 8.59 15.65 10.58
N ASP A 50 9.20 15.67 9.40
CA ASP A 50 9.47 16.85 8.59
C ASP A 50 8.42 17.04 7.51
N TYR A 51 7.44 16.13 7.39
CA TYR A 51 6.42 16.16 6.36
C TYR A 51 5.01 15.85 6.90
N GLU A 52 4.04 16.66 6.51
CA GLU A 52 2.61 16.42 6.63
C GLU A 52 2.11 15.62 5.43
N SER A 53 1.20 14.66 5.66
CA SER A 53 0.57 13.90 4.58
C SER A 53 -0.83 14.43 4.31
N VAL A 54 -1.01 15.14 3.19
CA VAL A 54 -2.32 15.59 2.70
C VAL A 54 -2.90 14.54 1.78
N ARG A 55 -4.18 14.19 1.97
CA ARG A 55 -4.89 13.23 1.13
C ARG A 55 -6.08 13.90 0.46
N VAL A 56 -6.18 13.74 -0.84
CA VAL A 56 -7.31 14.23 -1.65
C VAL A 56 -8.07 13.02 -2.17
N VAL A 57 -9.33 12.91 -1.80
CA VAL A 57 -10.25 11.90 -2.34
C VAL A 57 -10.95 12.50 -3.55
N ILE A 58 -10.83 11.85 -4.69
CA ILE A 58 -11.49 12.24 -5.94
C ILE A 58 -12.59 11.22 -6.18
N TYR A 59 -13.79 11.73 -6.45
CA TYR A 59 -15.00 10.94 -6.62
C TYR A 59 -15.73 11.38 -7.88
N GLY A 60 -16.26 10.45 -8.67
CA GLY A 60 -17.10 10.76 -9.82
C GLY A 60 -17.06 9.69 -10.90
N SER A 61 -17.35 10.06 -12.14
CA SER A 61 -17.26 9.13 -13.27
C SER A 61 -15.84 8.61 -13.48
N ALA A 62 -15.70 7.41 -14.04
CA ALA A 62 -14.39 6.82 -14.35
C ALA A 62 -13.47 7.78 -15.15
N TYR A 63 -14.05 8.48 -16.14
CA TYR A 63 -13.33 9.46 -16.93
C TYR A 63 -12.90 10.68 -16.10
N GLY A 64 -13.82 11.25 -15.30
CA GLY A 64 -13.53 12.42 -14.48
C GLY A 64 -12.43 12.14 -13.45
N VAL A 65 -12.49 10.97 -12.80
CA VAL A 65 -11.46 10.54 -11.84
C VAL A 65 -10.10 10.43 -12.52
N GLN A 66 -10.01 9.71 -13.65
CA GLN A 66 -8.74 9.58 -14.39
C GLN A 66 -8.19 10.91 -14.87
N TYR A 67 -9.06 11.76 -15.43
CA TYR A 67 -8.67 13.08 -15.90
C TYR A 67 -8.11 13.94 -14.77
N THR A 68 -8.80 14.00 -13.63
CA THR A 68 -8.38 14.81 -12.47
C THR A 68 -7.07 14.31 -11.88
N ILE A 69 -6.87 13.00 -11.74
CA ILE A 69 -5.59 12.45 -11.24
C ILE A 69 -4.44 12.83 -12.16
N ARG A 70 -4.63 12.69 -13.48
CA ARG A 70 -3.61 13.10 -14.47
C ARG A 70 -3.36 14.60 -14.45
N TRP A 71 -4.39 15.41 -14.24
CA TRP A 71 -4.22 16.85 -14.08
C TRP A 71 -3.42 17.20 -12.82
N LEU A 72 -3.71 16.58 -11.67
CA LEU A 72 -2.92 16.76 -10.44
C LEU A 72 -1.46 16.33 -10.60
N TYR A 73 -1.19 15.29 -11.40
CA TYR A 73 0.16 14.93 -11.80
C TYR A 73 0.87 16.07 -12.53
N THR A 74 0.22 16.67 -13.53
CA THR A 74 0.80 17.78 -14.31
C THR A 74 1.10 19.02 -13.45
N LEU A 75 0.36 19.21 -12.35
CA LEU A 75 0.60 20.26 -11.36
C LEU A 75 1.72 19.93 -10.36
N ASN A 76 2.40 18.78 -10.51
CA ASN A 76 3.34 18.24 -9.53
C ASN A 76 2.74 18.07 -8.12
N PHE A 77 1.41 17.97 -8.03
CA PHE A 77 0.72 17.77 -6.76
C PHE A 77 1.10 16.41 -6.18
N ALA A 78 1.08 15.34 -6.98
CA ALA A 78 1.47 14.01 -6.55
C ALA A 78 2.02 13.16 -7.69
N GLN A 79 2.97 12.29 -7.39
CA GLN A 79 3.56 11.33 -8.32
C GLN A 79 2.67 10.09 -8.49
N VAL A 80 2.85 9.34 -9.59
CA VAL A 80 2.06 8.13 -9.91
C VAL A 80 2.06 7.11 -8.76
N SER A 81 3.19 6.97 -8.07
CA SER A 81 3.35 6.06 -6.92
C SER A 81 2.58 6.50 -5.66
N GLU A 82 2.06 7.73 -5.63
CA GLU A 82 1.34 8.30 -4.50
C GLU A 82 -0.18 8.25 -4.69
N TRP A 83 -0.66 7.60 -5.76
CA TRP A 83 -2.08 7.43 -6.06
C TRP A 83 -2.56 6.04 -5.65
N SER A 84 -3.78 5.94 -5.15
CA SER A 84 -4.45 4.66 -5.02
C SER A 84 -4.93 4.18 -6.39
N PHE A 85 -5.11 2.87 -6.52
CA PHE A 85 -5.92 2.32 -7.60
C PHE A 85 -7.31 2.97 -7.62
N ILE A 86 -7.86 3.08 -8.83
CA ILE A 86 -9.24 3.51 -9.01
C ILE A 86 -10.14 2.38 -8.54
N MET A 87 -11.02 2.68 -7.59
CA MET A 87 -11.94 1.71 -7.00
C MET A 87 -13.39 2.12 -7.27
N PRO A 88 -14.28 1.17 -7.55
CA PRO A 88 -15.70 1.45 -7.63
C PRO A 88 -16.22 1.85 -6.25
N VAL A 89 -17.17 2.76 -6.23
CA VAL A 89 -17.78 3.21 -4.99
C VAL A 89 -18.88 2.22 -4.58
N PRO A 90 -18.96 1.80 -3.30
CA PRO A 90 -20.09 1.04 -2.81
C PRO A 90 -21.41 1.79 -3.04
N ASN A 91 -22.37 1.16 -3.72
CA ASN A 91 -23.67 1.75 -4.10
C ASN A 91 -23.58 2.95 -5.06
N GLY A 92 -22.41 3.21 -5.66
CA GLY A 92 -22.24 4.24 -6.70
C GLY A 92 -22.29 3.59 -8.08
N ASP A 93 -23.46 3.52 -8.69
CA ASP A 93 -23.65 2.94 -10.02
C ASP A 93 -22.80 3.67 -11.07
N GLY A 94 -21.67 3.07 -11.44
CA GLY A 94 -20.72 3.66 -12.40
C GLY A 94 -19.85 4.78 -11.84
N GLU A 95 -19.88 5.01 -10.53
CA GLU A 95 -19.03 5.97 -9.84
C GLU A 95 -17.78 5.31 -9.29
N TYR A 96 -16.68 6.03 -9.40
CA TYR A 96 -15.35 5.59 -9.02
C TYR A 96 -14.71 6.61 -8.10
N MET A 97 -13.74 6.15 -7.34
CA MET A 97 -12.91 7.01 -6.52
C MET A 97 -11.44 6.63 -6.56
N SER A 98 -10.59 7.59 -6.23
CA SER A 98 -9.17 7.39 -6.01
C SER A 98 -8.67 8.39 -4.97
N ILE A 99 -7.63 8.00 -4.26
CA ILE A 99 -6.99 8.81 -3.23
C ILE A 99 -5.62 9.20 -3.72
N VAL A 100 -5.36 10.49 -3.77
CA VAL A 100 -4.05 11.06 -4.09
C VAL A 100 -3.43 11.56 -2.79
N THR A 101 -2.23 11.08 -2.46
CA THR A 101 -1.50 11.49 -1.25
C THR A 101 -0.35 12.39 -1.63
N LYS A 102 -0.11 13.47 -0.88
CA LYS A 102 1.06 14.33 -1.03
C LYS A 102 1.73 14.55 0.31
N ARG A 103 3.05 14.40 0.32
CA ARG A 103 3.91 14.78 1.45
C ARG A 103 4.34 16.24 1.29
N ILE A 104 3.94 17.09 2.24
CA ILE A 104 4.27 18.51 2.29
C ILE A 104 5.27 18.73 3.42
N PRO A 105 6.41 19.38 3.18
CA PRO A 105 7.37 19.65 4.25
C PRO A 105 6.77 20.60 5.29
N LEU A 106 6.88 20.25 6.57
CA LEU A 106 6.40 21.04 7.72
C LEU A 106 7.17 22.35 7.93
N GLY A 107 8.35 22.47 7.32
CA GLY A 107 9.25 23.62 7.47
C GLY A 107 9.15 24.72 6.41
N ARG A 108 8.06 24.79 5.63
CA ARG A 108 7.94 25.83 4.59
C ARG A 108 7.30 27.10 5.17
N THR A 109 8.09 27.88 5.90
CA THR A 109 7.85 29.32 6.04
C THR A 109 8.02 29.96 4.66
N SER A 110 6.94 30.47 4.09
CA SER A 110 7.00 31.54 3.07
C SER A 110 7.18 32.88 3.76
#